data_AF-G4YFI1-F1
#
_entry.id   AF-G4YFI1-F1
#
_cell.length_a   1.000
_cell.length_b   1.000
_cell.length_c   1.000
_cell.angle_alpha   90.00
_cell.angle_beta   90.00
_cell.angle_gamma   90.00
#
_symmetry.space_group_name_H-M   'P 1'
#
loop_
_entity.id
_entity.type
_entity.pdbx_description
1 polymer ?
#
loop_
_entity_poly.entity_id
_entity_poly.type
_entity_poly.pdbx_seq_one_letter_code
_entity_poly.pdbx_strand_id
1 'polypeptide(L)'
;MDRKKRMEWIDSGSANFSNFSATADFEPAPAATSINGVVGAVRVFQVFAREYCVTSAIELVDAIIGFIEAKIMALRWEPEDIPAFVYWVNDVLESYRYAVASSDKDLGAIRLRCTLDDPLLREILQEVQERQRGKRKGHGPIPPKVLQKLPKQNDTQGGSRRLCMRFLSNAGCDADLHEGAHDGRVHFVPKTLDALVKAEIEKRFDGLKPQYKHL
;
A
#
# COMPACT_ATOMS: atom_id res chain seq x y z
N MET A 1 -15.44 10.09 19.82
CA MET A 1 -14.08 9.60 20.14
C MET A 1 -13.21 9.87 18.92
N ASP A 2 -12.00 10.38 19.09
CA ASP A 2 -11.06 10.61 17.98
C ASP A 2 -10.65 9.27 17.32
N ARG A 3 -10.43 9.23 15.99
CA ARG A 3 -10.20 7.98 15.23
C ARG A 3 -9.00 7.20 15.77
N LYS A 4 -7.92 7.91 16.08
CA LYS A 4 -6.71 7.30 16.65
C LYS A 4 -6.98 6.65 18.00
N LYS A 5 -7.72 7.35 18.87
CA LYS A 5 -8.17 6.78 20.16
C LYS A 5 -9.07 5.56 19.97
N ARG A 6 -9.91 5.53 18.94
CA ARG A 6 -10.77 4.38 18.63
C ARG A 6 -9.96 3.19 18.11
N MET A 7 -8.93 3.42 17.30
CA MET A 7 -7.99 2.38 16.85
C MET A 7 -7.23 1.77 18.03
N GLU A 8 -6.64 2.60 18.89
CA GLU A 8 -5.94 2.15 20.10
C GLU A 8 -6.87 1.34 21.03
N TRP A 9 -8.13 1.75 21.13
CA TRP A 9 -9.13 1.01 21.91
C TRP A 9 -9.45 -0.36 21.30
N ILE A 10 -9.55 -0.48 19.97
CA ILE A 10 -9.75 -1.77 19.29
C ILE A 10 -8.51 -2.66 19.43
N ASP A 11 -7.31 -2.11 19.20
CA ASP A 11 -6.04 -2.86 19.29
C ASP A 11 -5.76 -3.36 20.71
N SER A 12 -6.28 -2.69 21.74
CA SER A 12 -6.19 -3.14 23.13
C SER A 12 -7.06 -4.35 23.48
N GLY A 13 -7.82 -4.90 22.52
CA GLY A 13 -8.74 -6.01 22.75
C GLY A 13 -10.02 -5.62 23.49
N SER A 14 -10.29 -4.31 23.65
CA SER A 14 -11.47 -3.82 24.38
C SER A 14 -12.79 -4.04 23.61
N ALA A 15 -12.72 -4.25 22.28
CA ALA A 15 -13.81 -4.82 21.49
C ALA A 15 -13.40 -6.20 20.97
N ASN A 16 -14.05 -7.25 21.48
CA ASN A 16 -13.84 -8.61 21.02
C ASN A 16 -14.58 -8.84 19.69
N PHE A 17 -13.87 -8.67 18.57
CA PHE A 17 -14.37 -9.03 17.23
C PHE A 17 -14.02 -10.47 16.83
N SER A 18 -13.30 -11.19 17.68
CA SER A 18 -12.87 -12.58 17.47
C SER A 18 -13.99 -13.60 17.72
N ASN A 19 -15.08 -13.20 18.39
CA ASN A 19 -16.09 -14.12 18.86
C ASN A 19 -17.48 -13.47 19.00
N PHE A 20 -18.52 -14.09 18.42
CA PHE A 20 -19.92 -13.75 18.66
C PHE A 20 -20.51 -14.45 19.91
N SER A 21 -19.72 -15.23 20.65
CA SER A 21 -20.09 -15.94 21.89
C SER A 21 -19.61 -15.23 23.15
N ALA A 22 -20.43 -15.27 24.19
CA ALA A 22 -20.28 -14.48 25.43
C ALA A 22 -19.29 -15.03 26.47
N THR A 23 -18.60 -16.15 26.24
CA THR A 23 -17.98 -16.93 27.35
C THR A 23 -16.62 -17.59 27.09
N ALA A 24 -15.95 -17.35 25.97
CA ALA A 24 -14.63 -17.93 25.75
C ALA A 24 -13.54 -16.87 25.85
N ASP A 25 -12.70 -16.98 26.89
CA ASP A 25 -11.46 -16.22 27.04
C ASP A 25 -10.45 -16.75 26.02
N PHE A 26 -10.30 -16.00 24.93
CA PHE A 26 -9.27 -16.26 23.94
C PHE A 26 -8.14 -15.25 24.11
N GLU A 27 -6.91 -15.72 23.95
CA GLU A 27 -5.76 -14.84 23.78
C GLU A 27 -6.03 -13.86 22.61
N PRO A 28 -5.75 -12.55 22.77
CA PRO A 28 -5.90 -11.59 21.70
C PRO A 28 -5.15 -12.02 20.45
N ALA A 29 -5.79 -11.92 19.29
CA ALA A 29 -5.12 -12.21 18.03
C ALA A 29 -3.91 -11.28 17.85
N PRO A 30 -2.74 -11.79 17.41
CA PRO A 30 -1.60 -10.94 17.11
C PRO A 30 -1.95 -9.86 16.10
N ALA A 31 -1.54 -8.62 16.35
CA ALA A 31 -1.76 -7.51 15.43
C ALA A 31 -1.09 -7.79 14.08
N ALA A 32 -1.80 -7.54 12.98
CA ALA A 32 -1.26 -7.69 11.65
C ALA A 32 -0.16 -6.65 11.39
N THR A 33 0.98 -7.09 10.85
CA THR A 33 2.12 -6.22 10.51
C THR A 33 2.28 -5.98 9.01
N SER A 34 1.42 -6.59 8.19
CA SER A 34 1.42 -6.44 6.73
C SER A 34 0.04 -6.73 6.14
N ILE A 35 -0.23 -6.23 4.94
CA ILE A 35 -1.46 -6.54 4.18
C ILE A 35 -1.61 -8.04 3.92
N ASN A 36 -0.50 -8.77 3.69
CA ASN A 36 -0.52 -10.23 3.60
C ASN A 36 -1.05 -10.87 4.89
N GLY A 37 -0.63 -10.37 6.05
CA GLY A 37 -1.16 -10.80 7.34
C GLY A 37 -2.65 -10.53 7.48
N VAL A 38 -3.12 -9.35 7.04
CA VAL A 38 -4.55 -9.00 7.04
C VAL A 38 -5.35 -9.94 6.15
N VAL A 39 -4.94 -10.15 4.89
CA VAL A 39 -5.66 -11.06 3.98
C VAL A 39 -5.65 -12.50 4.49
N GLY A 40 -4.55 -12.92 5.12
CA GLY A 40 -4.45 -14.21 5.80
C GLY A 40 -5.48 -14.36 6.92
N ALA A 41 -5.62 -13.34 7.78
CA ALA A 41 -6.63 -13.32 8.84
C ALA A 41 -8.06 -13.34 8.28
N VAL A 42 -8.36 -12.56 7.23
CA VAL A 42 -9.69 -12.56 6.61
C VAL A 42 -9.99 -13.90 5.95
N ARG A 43 -9.00 -14.59 5.37
CA ARG A 43 -9.17 -15.96 4.83
C ARG A 43 -9.45 -16.99 5.93
N VAL A 44 -8.82 -16.87 7.10
CA VAL A 44 -9.19 -17.71 8.26
C VAL A 44 -10.65 -17.46 8.65
N PHE A 45 -11.07 -16.19 8.69
CA PHE A 45 -12.47 -15.84 8.95
C PHE A 45 -13.42 -16.36 7.85
N GLN A 46 -13.01 -16.37 6.59
CA GLN A 46 -13.79 -16.93 5.47
C GLN A 46 -14.09 -18.41 5.65
N VAL A 47 -13.12 -19.20 6.12
CA VAL A 47 -13.34 -20.63 6.42
C VAL A 47 -14.42 -20.79 7.49
N PHE A 48 -14.34 -20.01 8.57
CA PHE A 48 -15.38 -19.99 9.60
C PHE A 48 -16.74 -19.54 9.03
N ALA A 49 -16.78 -18.46 8.25
CA ALA A 49 -18.01 -17.91 7.71
C ALA A 49 -18.72 -18.89 6.76
N ARG A 50 -17.97 -19.64 5.96
CA ARG A 50 -18.53 -20.65 5.06
C ARG A 50 -19.21 -21.81 5.78
N GLU A 51 -18.73 -22.13 6.98
CA GLU A 51 -19.28 -23.23 7.78
C GLU A 51 -20.47 -22.77 8.63
N TYR A 52 -20.44 -21.54 9.16
CA TYR A 52 -21.35 -21.12 10.24
C TYR A 52 -22.19 -19.87 9.94
N CYS A 53 -21.91 -19.11 8.87
CA CYS A 53 -22.61 -17.85 8.59
C CYS A 53 -23.57 -17.97 7.39
N VAL A 54 -24.48 -16.99 7.28
CA VAL A 54 -25.40 -16.87 6.15
C VAL A 54 -24.68 -16.45 4.85
N THR A 55 -25.27 -16.78 3.70
CA THR A 55 -24.70 -16.51 2.38
C THR A 55 -24.25 -15.06 2.19
N SER A 56 -25.04 -14.07 2.63
CA SER A 56 -24.68 -12.66 2.47
C SER A 56 -23.42 -12.26 3.26
N ALA A 57 -23.13 -12.92 4.38
CA ALA A 57 -21.90 -12.71 5.14
C ALA A 57 -20.70 -13.31 4.39
N ILE A 58 -20.86 -14.51 3.84
CA ILE A 58 -19.84 -15.18 3.02
C ILE A 58 -19.49 -14.31 1.81
N GLU A 59 -20.51 -13.81 1.10
CA GLU A 59 -20.33 -12.93 -0.06
C GLU A 59 -19.61 -11.62 0.26
N LEU A 60 -19.84 -11.05 1.45
CA LEU A 60 -19.12 -9.86 1.91
C LEU A 60 -17.66 -10.19 2.19
N VAL A 61 -17.38 -11.29 2.89
CA VAL A 61 -15.99 -11.70 3.18
C VAL A 61 -15.23 -12.00 1.88
N ASP A 62 -15.87 -12.69 0.92
CA ASP A 62 -15.30 -12.95 -0.41
C ASP A 62 -15.02 -11.63 -1.16
N ALA A 63 -15.91 -10.64 -1.06
CA ALA A 63 -15.70 -9.32 -1.67
C ALA A 63 -14.52 -8.56 -1.03
N ILE A 64 -14.38 -8.61 0.30
CA ILE A 64 -13.25 -8.01 1.02
C ILE A 64 -11.94 -8.64 0.56
N ILE A 65 -11.86 -9.98 0.52
CA ILE A 65 -10.65 -10.70 0.08
C ILE A 65 -10.30 -10.34 -1.36
N GLY A 66 -11.27 -10.43 -2.27
CA GLY A 66 -11.06 -10.13 -3.69
C GLY A 66 -10.60 -8.69 -3.90
N PHE A 67 -11.16 -7.74 -3.15
CA PHE A 67 -10.74 -6.34 -3.21
C PHE A 67 -9.31 -6.13 -2.69
N ILE A 68 -8.96 -6.76 -1.56
CA ILE A 68 -7.60 -6.67 -1.00
C ILE A 68 -6.59 -7.17 -2.02
N GLU A 69 -6.82 -8.35 -2.58
CA GLU A 69 -5.91 -9.01 -3.52
C GLU A 69 -5.78 -8.23 -4.83
N ALA A 70 -6.90 -7.74 -5.37
CA ALA A 70 -6.90 -7.07 -6.67
C ALA A 70 -6.37 -5.62 -6.62
N LYS A 71 -6.55 -4.92 -5.50
CA LYS A 71 -6.29 -3.46 -5.42
C LYS A 71 -5.32 -3.09 -4.32
N ILE A 72 -5.56 -3.55 -3.09
CA ILE A 72 -4.82 -3.08 -1.91
C ILE A 72 -3.39 -3.62 -1.88
N MET A 73 -3.18 -4.89 -2.26
CA MET A 73 -1.86 -5.52 -2.28
C MET A 73 -0.89 -4.88 -3.27
N ALA A 74 -1.40 -4.21 -4.31
CA ALA A 74 -0.58 -3.51 -5.30
C ALA A 74 -0.04 -2.15 -4.79
N LEU A 75 -0.59 -1.64 -3.68
CA LEU A 75 -0.17 -0.37 -3.10
C LEU A 75 1.02 -0.56 -2.16
N ARG A 76 1.78 0.52 -1.95
CA ARG A 76 2.86 0.53 -0.95
C ARG A 76 2.28 0.78 0.44
N TRP A 77 2.57 -0.14 1.35
CA TRP A 77 2.18 -0.07 2.76
C TRP A 77 3.40 -0.18 3.66
N GLU A 78 3.51 0.69 4.65
CA GLU A 78 4.47 0.57 5.74
C GLU A 78 3.80 -0.07 6.96
N PRO A 79 4.54 -0.73 7.87
CA PRO A 79 3.93 -1.37 9.06
C PRO A 79 3.10 -0.43 9.94
N GLU A 80 3.46 0.85 10.00
CA GLU A 80 2.73 1.91 10.71
C GLU A 80 1.34 2.20 10.12
N ASP A 81 1.12 1.85 8.85
CA ASP A 81 -0.10 2.13 8.09
C ASP A 81 -1.14 1.01 8.24
N ILE A 82 -0.69 -0.19 8.63
CA ILE A 82 -1.51 -1.41 8.68
C ILE A 82 -2.68 -1.30 9.67
N PRO A 83 -2.53 -0.74 10.89
CA PRO A 83 -3.66 -0.61 11.82
C PRO A 83 -4.83 0.20 11.23
N ALA A 84 -4.55 1.23 10.44
CA ALA A 84 -5.60 2.03 9.80
C ALA A 84 -6.37 1.21 8.76
N PHE A 85 -5.68 0.36 8.00
CA PHE A 85 -6.33 -0.54 7.06
C PHE A 85 -7.16 -1.63 7.76
N VAL A 86 -6.64 -2.22 8.84
CA VAL A 86 -7.38 -3.17 9.67
C VAL A 86 -8.66 -2.52 10.23
N TYR A 87 -8.56 -1.27 10.67
CA TYR A 87 -9.72 -0.50 11.13
C TYR A 87 -10.81 -0.39 10.05
N TRP A 88 -10.44 -0.12 8.80
CA TRP A 88 -11.40 -0.11 7.70
C TRP A 88 -12.08 -1.47 7.47
N VAL A 89 -11.33 -2.58 7.49
CA VAL A 89 -11.92 -3.93 7.36
C VAL A 89 -12.94 -4.17 8.48
N ASN A 90 -12.58 -3.83 9.72
CA ASN A 90 -13.47 -3.97 10.87
C ASN A 90 -14.71 -3.08 10.76
N ASP A 91 -14.57 -1.86 10.23
CA ASP A 91 -15.69 -0.93 10.01
C ASP A 91 -16.69 -1.44 8.96
N VAL A 92 -16.22 -2.08 7.89
CA VAL A 92 -17.08 -2.73 6.89
C VAL A 92 -17.85 -3.90 7.52
N LEU A 93 -17.17 -4.74 8.31
CA LEU A 93 -17.80 -5.86 9.02
C LEU A 93 -18.77 -5.37 10.11
N GLU A 94 -18.43 -4.31 10.84
CA GLU A 94 -19.29 -3.69 11.85
C GLU A 94 -20.54 -3.08 11.21
N SER A 95 -20.40 -2.43 10.05
CA SER A 95 -21.54 -1.91 9.27
C SER A 95 -22.49 -3.02 8.86
N TYR A 96 -21.94 -4.17 8.41
CA TYR A 96 -22.74 -5.34 8.07
C TYR A 96 -23.50 -5.87 9.28
N ARG A 97 -22.80 -6.04 10.42
CA ARG A 97 -23.41 -6.49 11.67
C ARG A 97 -24.55 -5.56 12.11
N TYR A 98 -24.34 -4.25 11.97
CA TYR A 98 -25.36 -3.24 12.30
C TYR A 98 -26.58 -3.35 11.38
N ALA A 99 -26.38 -3.44 10.06
CA ALA A 99 -27.50 -3.56 9.11
C ALA A 99 -28.33 -4.83 9.32
N VAL A 100 -27.69 -5.96 9.63
CA VAL A 100 -28.38 -7.20 10.00
C VAL A 100 -29.20 -7.00 11.28
N ALA A 101 -28.62 -6.36 12.31
CA ALA A 101 -29.29 -6.14 13.59
C ALA A 101 -30.45 -5.15 13.50
N SER A 102 -30.33 -4.11 12.68
CA SER A 102 -31.37 -3.08 12.47
C SER A 102 -32.47 -3.52 11.49
N SER A 103 -32.37 -4.71 10.89
CA SER A 103 -33.22 -5.15 9.78
C SER A 103 -33.22 -4.19 8.58
N ASP A 104 -32.13 -3.43 8.41
CA ASP A 104 -31.91 -2.61 7.23
C ASP A 104 -31.60 -3.52 6.03
N LYS A 105 -32.21 -3.24 4.89
CA LYS A 105 -32.35 -4.19 3.79
C LYS A 105 -31.20 -4.16 2.80
N ASP A 106 -30.34 -3.14 2.82
CA ASP A 106 -29.30 -3.01 1.79
C ASP A 106 -27.93 -3.55 2.23
N LEU A 107 -27.89 -4.85 2.49
CA LEU A 107 -26.63 -5.58 2.68
C LEU A 107 -25.74 -5.53 1.42
N GLY A 108 -26.34 -5.29 0.25
CA GLY A 108 -25.63 -5.12 -1.01
C GLY A 108 -24.78 -3.85 -1.03
N ALA A 109 -25.31 -2.72 -0.52
CA ALA A 109 -24.57 -1.46 -0.40
C ALA A 109 -23.30 -1.61 0.44
N ILE A 110 -23.30 -2.48 1.45
CA ILE A 110 -22.12 -2.72 2.29
C ILE A 110 -21.03 -3.44 1.50
N ARG A 111 -21.42 -4.39 0.64
CA ARG A 111 -20.46 -5.04 -0.29
C ARG A 111 -19.86 -4.03 -1.26
N LEU A 112 -20.63 -3.04 -1.70
CA LEU A 112 -20.16 -1.96 -2.58
C LEU A 112 -19.12 -1.04 -1.94
N ARG A 113 -18.93 -1.11 -0.60
CA ARG A 113 -17.83 -0.42 0.09
C ARG A 113 -16.45 -1.01 -0.23
N CYS A 114 -16.36 -2.19 -0.83
CA CYS A 114 -15.10 -2.81 -1.27
C CYS A 114 -14.55 -2.12 -2.54
N THR A 115 -14.25 -0.84 -2.44
CA THR A 115 -13.77 0.03 -3.52
C THR A 115 -12.81 1.08 -2.98
N LEU A 116 -11.93 1.61 -3.84
CA LEU A 116 -11.02 2.71 -3.48
C LEU A 116 -11.76 4.04 -3.22
N ASP A 117 -13.02 4.13 -3.63
CA ASP A 117 -13.88 5.31 -3.42
C ASP A 117 -14.60 5.32 -2.08
N ASP A 118 -14.46 4.27 -1.26
CA ASP A 118 -15.03 4.23 0.09
C ASP A 118 -14.50 5.42 0.91
N PRO A 119 -15.37 6.23 1.53
CA PRO A 119 -14.95 7.48 2.16
C PRO A 119 -13.87 7.31 3.22
N LEU A 120 -14.00 6.28 4.06
CA LEU A 120 -13.05 5.99 5.13
C LEU A 120 -11.73 5.47 4.55
N LEU A 121 -11.79 4.55 3.58
CA LEU A 121 -10.58 4.05 2.93
C LEU A 121 -9.84 5.16 2.20
N ARG A 122 -10.55 6.05 1.50
CA ARG A 122 -9.94 7.17 0.78
C ARG A 122 -9.18 8.11 1.72
N GLU A 123 -9.74 8.40 2.89
CA GLU A 123 -9.08 9.19 3.93
C GLU A 123 -7.79 8.50 4.40
N ILE A 124 -7.85 7.20 4.70
CA ILE A 124 -6.68 6.40 5.09
C ILE A 124 -5.60 6.43 4.01
N LEU A 125 -5.97 6.19 2.75
CA LEU A 125 -5.04 6.19 1.63
C LEU A 125 -4.39 7.56 1.43
N GLN A 126 -5.13 8.65 1.61
CA GLN A 126 -4.59 10.01 1.52
C GLN A 126 -3.54 10.25 2.61
N GLU A 127 -3.83 9.88 3.86
CA GLU A 127 -2.87 10.01 4.96
C GLU A 127 -1.60 9.17 4.75
N VAL A 128 -1.76 7.95 4.24
CA VAL A 128 -0.63 7.09 3.87
C VAL A 128 0.22 7.77 2.79
N GLN A 129 -0.41 8.31 1.75
CA GLN A 129 0.31 9.02 0.70
C GLN A 129 1.02 10.28 1.22
N GLU A 130 0.38 11.07 2.07
CA GLU A 130 0.97 12.28 2.68
C GLU A 130 2.16 11.92 3.56
N ARG A 131 2.04 10.87 4.38
CA ARG A 131 3.13 10.37 5.24
C ARG A 131 4.30 9.84 4.42
N GLN A 132 4.03 9.11 3.34
CA GLN A 132 5.05 8.67 2.39
C GLN A 132 5.73 9.84 1.68
N ARG A 133 4.98 10.89 1.31
CA ARG A 133 5.54 12.12 0.75
C ARG A 133 6.39 12.88 1.78
N GLY A 134 5.99 12.90 3.05
CA GLY A 134 6.78 13.49 4.14
C GLY A 134 8.07 12.70 4.46
N LYS A 135 8.03 11.37 4.34
CA LYS A 135 9.21 10.49 4.49
C LYS A 135 10.20 10.60 3.31
N ARG A 136 9.75 11.06 2.13
CA ARG A 136 10.67 11.49 1.06
C ARG A 136 11.38 12.75 1.54
N LYS A 137 12.47 12.57 2.31
CA LYS A 137 13.41 13.63 2.64
C LYS A 137 13.66 14.40 1.34
N GLY A 138 13.26 15.67 1.30
CA GLY A 138 13.58 16.54 0.18
C GLY A 138 15.10 16.64 0.15
N HIS A 139 15.74 15.77 -0.65
CA HIS A 139 17.19 15.60 -0.61
C HIS A 139 17.95 16.79 -1.22
N GLY A 140 17.27 17.94 -1.42
CA GLY A 140 17.78 19.10 -2.14
C GLY A 140 18.16 18.78 -3.59
N PRO A 141 18.89 19.67 -4.26
CA PRO A 141 19.47 19.39 -5.58
C PRO A 141 20.39 18.16 -5.55
N ILE A 142 20.51 17.46 -6.68
CA ILE A 142 21.49 16.38 -6.82
C ILE A 142 22.90 16.98 -6.80
N PRO A 143 23.86 16.42 -6.03
CA PRO A 143 25.21 16.97 -5.94
C PRO A 143 25.87 17.02 -7.34
N PRO A 144 26.56 18.12 -7.69
CA PRO A 144 27.21 18.27 -9.00
C PRO A 144 28.16 17.11 -9.36
N LYS A 145 28.86 16.56 -8.35
CA LYS A 145 29.76 15.41 -8.53
C LYS A 145 29.03 14.17 -9.04
N VAL A 146 27.80 13.92 -8.57
CA VAL A 146 26.97 12.81 -9.05
C VAL A 146 26.53 13.08 -10.48
N LEU A 147 26.09 14.31 -10.79
CA LEU A 147 25.65 14.68 -12.14
C LEU A 147 26.75 14.54 -13.20
N GLN A 148 28.00 14.84 -12.83
CA GLN A 148 29.17 14.69 -13.71
C GLN A 148 29.47 13.22 -14.04
N LYS A 149 29.14 12.30 -13.13
CA LYS A 149 29.37 10.86 -13.27
C LYS A 149 28.22 10.10 -13.92
N LEU A 150 27.10 10.78 -14.22
CA LEU A 150 25.98 10.14 -14.89
C LEU A 150 26.37 9.71 -16.31
N PRO A 151 26.09 8.45 -16.69
CA PRO A 151 26.18 8.01 -18.06
C PRO A 151 25.39 8.94 -18.99
N LYS A 152 25.92 9.16 -20.19
CA LYS A 152 25.28 9.97 -21.22
C LYS A 152 25.01 9.12 -22.44
N GLN A 153 23.89 9.38 -23.10
CA GLN A 153 23.56 8.83 -24.40
C GLN A 153 23.50 9.99 -25.40
N ASN A 154 24.17 9.80 -26.53
CA ASN A 154 24.09 10.74 -27.63
C ASN A 154 22.80 10.51 -28.40
N ASP A 155 22.13 11.60 -28.73
CA ASP A 155 20.97 11.64 -29.61
C ASP A 155 21.41 11.57 -31.07
N THR A 156 20.54 11.11 -31.96
CA THR A 156 20.74 11.10 -33.41
C THR A 156 20.95 12.50 -33.98
N GLN A 157 20.49 13.54 -33.27
CA GLN A 157 20.67 14.96 -33.62
C GLN A 157 21.94 15.60 -33.03
N GLY A 158 22.86 14.80 -32.45
CA GLY A 158 24.13 15.31 -31.92
C GLY A 158 24.06 15.91 -30.50
N GLY A 159 22.89 15.89 -29.86
CA GLY A 159 22.74 16.22 -28.44
C GLY A 159 23.26 15.11 -27.51
N SER A 160 23.63 15.43 -26.26
CA SER A 160 24.04 14.43 -25.27
C SER A 160 23.19 14.56 -24.01
N ARG A 161 22.36 13.56 -23.72
CA ARG A 161 21.44 13.54 -22.56
C ARG A 161 21.95 12.59 -21.49
N ARG A 162 21.83 13.01 -20.22
CA ARG A 162 22.23 12.20 -19.06
C ARG A 162 21.15 11.18 -18.71
N LEU A 163 21.57 10.08 -18.10
CA LEU A 163 20.69 9.06 -17.55
C LEU A 163 19.72 9.60 -16.49
N CYS A 164 18.46 9.18 -16.58
CA CYS A 164 17.48 9.34 -15.52
C CYS A 164 17.76 8.33 -14.39
N MET A 165 18.14 8.80 -13.20
CA MET A 165 18.37 7.92 -12.05
C MET A 165 17.09 7.18 -11.61
N ARG A 166 15.93 7.83 -11.74
CA ARG A 166 14.63 7.25 -11.38
C ARG A 166 14.27 6.04 -12.25
N PHE A 167 14.72 5.99 -13.50
CA PHE A 167 14.49 4.88 -14.43
C PHE A 167 15.06 3.55 -13.91
N LEU A 168 16.30 3.58 -13.38
CA LEU A 168 16.97 2.40 -12.83
C LEU A 168 16.55 2.07 -11.38
N SER A 169 15.88 3.00 -10.71
CA SER A 169 15.57 2.89 -9.28
C SER A 169 14.23 2.23 -8.98
N ASN A 170 14.06 1.70 -7.78
CA ASN A 170 12.79 1.16 -7.30
C ASN A 170 11.69 2.23 -7.21
N ALA A 171 12.05 3.50 -6.99
CA ALA A 171 11.09 4.61 -7.01
C ALA A 171 10.39 4.81 -8.36
N GLY A 172 10.99 4.34 -9.47
CA GLY A 172 10.43 4.46 -10.81
C GLY A 172 10.38 5.91 -11.33
N CYS A 173 10.21 6.04 -12.65
CA CYS A 173 9.97 7.31 -13.33
C CYS A 173 8.64 7.22 -14.06
N ASP A 174 7.80 8.24 -13.87
CA ASP A 174 6.43 8.29 -14.42
C ASP A 174 6.40 8.80 -15.89
N ALA A 175 7.56 9.15 -16.44
CA ALA A 175 7.67 9.60 -17.83
C ALA A 175 7.72 8.41 -18.79
N ASP A 176 6.97 8.50 -19.90
CA ASP A 176 6.94 7.48 -20.94
C ASP A 176 8.33 7.24 -21.55
N LEU A 177 8.61 5.98 -21.88
CA LEU A 177 9.89 5.53 -22.46
C LEU A 177 10.28 6.29 -23.73
N HIS A 178 9.31 6.84 -24.47
CA HIS A 178 9.51 7.51 -25.75
C HIS A 178 9.65 9.04 -25.67
N GLU A 179 9.13 9.70 -24.63
CA GLU A 179 9.17 11.17 -24.53
C GLU A 179 10.36 11.69 -23.69
N GLY A 180 11.10 10.79 -23.02
CA GLY A 180 12.20 11.18 -22.15
C GLY A 180 11.70 11.70 -20.81
N ALA A 181 12.57 11.66 -19.79
CA ALA A 181 12.20 12.09 -18.45
C ALA A 181 11.96 13.61 -18.41
N HIS A 182 11.05 14.05 -17.53
CA HIS A 182 10.63 15.45 -17.33
C HIS A 182 11.75 16.50 -17.14
N ASP A 183 13.01 16.08 -16.92
CA ASP A 183 14.19 16.95 -16.69
C ASP A 183 15.20 16.95 -17.85
N GLY A 184 14.81 16.55 -19.07
CA GLY A 184 15.73 16.43 -20.20
C GLY A 184 16.73 15.27 -20.06
N ARG A 185 16.39 14.29 -19.22
CA ARG A 185 17.15 13.04 -19.03
C ARG A 185 16.55 11.93 -19.88
N VAL A 186 17.33 10.89 -20.12
CA VAL A 186 16.93 9.78 -21.01
C VAL A 186 16.92 8.44 -20.27
N HIS A 187 16.05 7.55 -20.72
CA HIS A 187 15.88 6.19 -20.20
C HIS A 187 16.72 5.22 -21.03
N PHE A 188 17.78 4.69 -20.43
CA PHE A 188 18.59 3.63 -21.01
C PHE A 188 19.33 2.86 -19.92
N VAL A 189 19.81 1.66 -20.27
CA VAL A 189 20.61 0.84 -19.35
C VAL A 189 22.08 1.02 -19.73
N PRO A 190 22.91 1.66 -18.88
CA PRO A 190 24.34 1.81 -19.15
C PRO A 190 25.06 0.47 -18.97
N LYS A 191 26.26 0.33 -19.54
CA LYS A 191 27.10 -0.86 -19.31
C LYS A 191 27.66 -0.94 -17.90
N THR A 192 27.94 0.22 -17.29
CA THR A 192 28.49 0.36 -15.94
C THR A 192 27.89 1.59 -15.27
N LEU A 193 27.82 1.58 -13.95
CA LEU A 193 27.35 2.70 -13.15
C LEU A 193 28.37 3.07 -12.06
N ASP A 194 28.74 4.35 -11.97
CA ASP A 194 29.70 4.83 -10.98
C ASP A 194 29.15 4.65 -9.55
N ALA A 195 30.01 4.28 -8.59
CA ALA A 195 29.62 4.01 -7.22
C ALA A 195 28.95 5.21 -6.54
N LEU A 196 29.32 6.45 -6.90
CA LEU A 196 28.66 7.65 -6.38
C LEU A 196 27.22 7.78 -6.87
N VAL A 197 26.95 7.35 -8.12
CA VAL A 197 25.60 7.36 -8.68
C VAL A 197 24.76 6.26 -8.03
N LYS A 198 25.33 5.07 -7.81
CA LYS A 198 24.66 3.99 -7.07
C LYS A 198 24.28 4.42 -5.66
N ALA A 199 25.22 5.00 -4.92
CA ALA A 199 24.98 5.50 -3.57
C ALA A 199 23.90 6.58 -3.54
N GLU A 200 23.86 7.46 -4.54
CA GLU A 200 22.81 8.48 -4.63
C GLU A 200 21.44 7.87 -4.98
N ILE A 201 21.38 6.85 -5.83
CA ILE A 201 20.15 6.12 -6.12
C ILE A 201 19.63 5.38 -4.88
N GLU A 202 20.51 4.70 -4.15
CA GLU A 202 20.18 4.03 -2.89
C GLU A 202 19.61 5.02 -1.88
N LYS A 203 20.29 6.15 -1.70
CA LYS A 203 19.90 7.20 -0.76
C LYS A 203 18.57 7.87 -1.12
N ARG A 204 18.31 8.10 -2.41
CA ARG A 204 17.20 8.96 -2.86
C ARG A 204 15.99 8.26 -3.43
N PHE A 205 16.18 7.08 -3.99
CA PHE A 205 15.19 6.45 -4.88
C PHE A 205 14.97 4.97 -4.57
N ASP A 206 15.16 4.58 -3.30
CA ASP A 206 14.93 3.22 -2.77
C ASP A 206 15.80 2.15 -3.46
N GLY A 207 16.98 2.53 -3.94
CA GLY A 207 17.94 1.59 -4.55
C GLY A 207 17.59 1.16 -5.97
N LEU A 208 18.43 0.29 -6.54
CA LEU A 208 18.28 -0.21 -7.92
C LEU A 208 17.20 -1.30 -8.01
N LYS A 209 16.47 -1.31 -9.14
CA LYS A 209 15.56 -2.42 -9.48
C LYS A 209 16.31 -3.75 -9.52
N PRO A 210 15.66 -4.88 -9.19
CA PRO A 210 16.29 -6.20 -9.18
C PRO A 210 17.05 -6.53 -10.47
N GLN A 211 16.48 -6.21 -11.64
CA GLN A 211 17.12 -6.48 -12.93
C GLN A 211 18.42 -5.67 -13.18
N TYR A 212 18.65 -4.59 -12.43
CA TYR A 212 19.79 -3.68 -12.61
C TYR A 212 20.83 -3.78 -11.49
N LYS A 213 20.68 -4.72 -10.54
CA LYS A 213 21.64 -4.92 -9.44
C LYS A 213 23.05 -5.32 -9.89
N HIS A 214 23.19 -5.81 -11.13
CA HIS A 214 24.48 -6.21 -11.71
C HIS A 214 25.32 -5.02 -12.22
N LEU A 215 24.70 -3.84 -12.40
CA LEU A 215 25.39 -2.62 -12.84
C LEU A 215 26.38 -2.12 -11.79
#